data_AF-A0A938DJN4-F1
#
_entry.id   AF-A0A938DJN4-F1
#
_cell.length_a   1.000
_cell.length_b   1.000
_cell.length_c   1.000
_cell.angle_alpha   90.00
_cell.angle_beta   90.00
_cell.angle_gamma   90.00
#
_symmetry.space_group_name_H-M   'P 1'
#
loop_
_entity.id
_entity.type
_entity.pdbx_description
1 polymer ?
#
loop_
_entity_poly.entity_id
_entity_poly.type
_entity_poly.pdbx_seq_one_letter_code
_entity_poly.pdbx_strand_id
1 'polypeptide(L)'
;MKESEPAAFLGTCAKHYAERAVAQCHDCNRFWCADCLVPPISKRQPLRCVDCALVAAGVRAKGPRRQGITDMSRAVKKTIGI
;
A
#
# COMPACT_ATOMS: atom_id res chain seq x y z
N MET A 1 21.97 28.11 -6.42
CA MET A 1 20.54 28.06 -6.02
C MET A 1 19.85 27.15 -7.02
N LYS A 2 19.65 25.88 -6.67
CA LYS A 2 19.06 24.87 -7.56
C LYS A 2 17.55 25.05 -7.56
N GLU A 3 17.02 25.63 -8.63
CA GLU A 3 15.59 25.68 -8.91
C GLU A 3 15.04 24.25 -8.87
N SER A 4 14.08 24.02 -7.98
CA SER A 4 13.41 22.74 -7.83
C SER A 4 12.46 22.60 -9.02
N GLU A 5 12.82 21.72 -9.96
CA GLU A 5 11.97 21.27 -11.05
C GLU A 5 10.52 21.06 -10.55
N PRO A 6 9.50 21.53 -11.28
CA PRO A 6 8.11 21.37 -10.85
C PRO A 6 7.83 19.88 -10.73
N ALA A 7 7.74 19.40 -9.48
CA ALA A 7 7.54 17.99 -9.18
C ALA A 7 6.41 17.46 -10.07
N ALA A 8 6.73 16.54 -10.98
CA ALA A 8 5.77 15.99 -11.92
C ALA A 8 4.49 15.55 -11.19
N PHE A 9 3.33 15.72 -11.82
CA PHE A 9 2.07 15.27 -11.25
C PHE A 9 2.06 13.74 -11.17
N LEU A 10 2.28 13.20 -9.96
CA LEU A 10 2.38 11.76 -9.71
C LEU A 10 1.02 11.06 -9.69
N GLY A 11 -0.07 11.81 -9.47
CA GLY A 11 -1.42 11.27 -9.33
C GLY A 11 -2.16 11.83 -8.11
N THR A 12 -3.21 11.14 -7.69
CA THR A 12 -3.98 11.42 -6.48
C THR A 12 -3.71 10.41 -5.38
N CYS A 13 -3.97 10.80 -4.13
CA CYS A 13 -3.83 9.88 -3.00
C CYS A 13 -4.86 8.75 -3.09
N ALA A 14 -4.43 7.51 -2.83
CA ALA A 14 -5.29 6.34 -2.86
C ALA A 14 -6.43 6.36 -1.81
N LYS A 15 -6.31 7.19 -0.76
CA LYS A 15 -7.33 7.37 0.29
C LYS A 15 -8.07 8.69 0.18
N HIS A 16 -7.35 9.77 -0.14
CA HIS A 16 -7.92 11.10 -0.33
C HIS A 16 -7.88 11.46 -1.82
N TYR A 17 -8.90 11.06 -2.57
CA TYR A 17 -8.93 11.26 -4.02
C TYR A 17 -8.84 12.74 -4.46
N ALA A 18 -9.23 13.67 -3.60
CA ALA A 18 -9.11 15.11 -3.84
C ALA A 18 -7.69 15.66 -3.62
N GLU A 19 -6.81 14.90 -2.95
CA GLU A 19 -5.47 15.35 -2.64
C GLU A 19 -4.44 14.85 -3.64
N ARG A 20 -3.48 15.71 -3.94
CA ARG A 20 -2.34 15.38 -4.81
C ARG A 20 -1.40 14.42 -4.12
N ALA A 21 -0.98 13.38 -4.84
CA ALA A 21 0.05 12.48 -4.37
C ALA A 21 1.43 13.15 -4.44
N VAL A 22 2.24 12.92 -3.42
CA VAL A 22 3.61 13.46 -3.32
C VAL A 22 4.67 12.38 -3.53
N ALA A 23 4.34 11.10 -3.27
CA ALA A 23 5.23 9.98 -3.54
C ALA A 23 4.46 8.64 -3.62
N GLN A 24 5.18 7.59 -4.00
CA GLN A 24 4.72 6.21 -4.05
C GLN A 24 5.21 5.42 -2.83
N CYS A 25 4.38 4.55 -2.28
CA CYS A 25 4.80 3.61 -1.24
C CYS A 25 5.61 2.46 -1.85
N HIS A 26 6.77 2.15 -1.27
CA HIS A 26 7.68 1.11 -1.78
C HIS A 26 7.13 -0.33 -1.66
N ASP A 27 6.22 -0.62 -0.74
CA ASP A 27 5.71 -1.99 -0.55
C ASP A 27 4.43 -2.25 -1.37
N CYS A 28 3.51 -1.28 -1.47
CA CYS A 28 2.22 -1.47 -2.16
C CYS A 28 2.12 -0.75 -3.51
N ASN A 29 3.14 0.00 -3.91
CA ASN A 29 3.23 0.74 -5.17
C ASN A 29 2.09 1.73 -5.46
N ARG A 30 1.31 2.11 -4.45
CA ARG A 30 0.26 3.13 -4.56
C ARG A 30 0.78 4.53 -4.27
N PHE A 31 0.10 5.52 -4.83
CA PHE A 31 0.38 6.94 -4.65
C PHE A 31 -0.37 7.51 -3.43
N TRP A 32 0.31 8.36 -2.67
CA TRP A 32 -0.19 8.87 -1.39
C TRP A 32 0.14 10.36 -1.21
N CYS A 33 -0.73 11.09 -0.51
CA CYS A 33 -0.46 12.46 -0.08
C CYS A 33 0.54 12.49 1.09
N ALA A 34 1.05 13.68 1.41
CA ALA A 34 2.05 13.86 2.47
C ALA A 34 1.57 13.37 3.85
N ASP A 35 0.26 13.47 4.12
CA ASP A 35 -0.35 13.04 5.38
C ASP A 35 -0.46 11.51 5.51
N CYS A 36 -0.66 10.81 4.38
CA CYS A 36 -0.77 9.36 4.36
C CYS A 36 0.58 8.63 4.25
N LEU A 37 1.68 9.37 4.06
CA LEU A 37 3.03 8.81 3.97
C LEU A 37 3.74 8.92 5.31
N VAL A 38 4.34 7.82 5.74
CA VAL A 38 5.20 7.78 6.92
C VAL A 38 6.63 8.04 6.47
N PRO A 39 7.23 9.18 6.85
CA PRO A 39 8.59 9.52 6.47
C PRO A 39 9.59 8.56 7.12
N PRO A 40 10.65 8.15 6.41
CA PRO A 40 11.66 7.26 6.96
C PRO A 40 12.50 7.96 8.03
N ILE A 41 12.68 7.31 9.18
CA ILE A 41 13.50 7.83 10.29
C ILE A 41 14.99 7.80 9.94
N SER A 42 15.40 6.95 9.00
CA SER A 42 16.78 6.79 8.56
C SER A 42 16.85 6.57 7.06
N LYS A 43 17.96 6.97 6.42
CA LYS A 43 18.16 6.82 4.96
C LYS A 43 18.03 5.39 4.43
N ARG A 44 18.14 4.38 5.29
CA ARG A 44 17.98 2.96 4.94
C ARG A 44 16.53 2.48 4.98
N GLN A 45 15.62 3.25 5.57
CA GLN A 45 14.22 2.86 5.66
C GLN A 45 13.48 3.27 4.39
N PRO A 46 12.67 2.38 3.80
CA PRO A 46 11.85 2.71 2.64
C PRO A 46 10.73 3.68 3.04
N LEU A 47 10.27 4.48 2.08
CA LEU A 47 9.10 5.32 2.25
C LEU A 47 7.83 4.47 2.17
N ARG A 48 6.99 4.52 3.21
CA ARG A 48 5.81 3.65 3.36
C ARG A 48 4.54 4.46 3.58
N CYS A 49 3.39 3.93 3.17
CA CYS A 49 2.10 4.44 3.64
C CYS A 49 1.83 3.96 5.06
N VAL A 50 0.85 4.57 5.75
CA VAL A 50 0.49 4.24 7.14
C VAL A 50 0.23 2.73 7.33
N ASP A 51 -0.59 2.11 6.48
CA ASP A 51 -0.90 0.67 6.60
C ASP A 51 0.35 -0.22 6.48
N CYS A 52 1.19 0.02 5.47
CA CYS A 52 2.43 -0.74 5.28
C CYS A 52 3.44 -0.49 6.42
N ALA A 53 3.49 0.74 6.95
CA ALA A 53 4.32 1.08 8.09
C ALA A 53 3.87 0.35 9.37
N LEU A 54 2.56 0.29 9.62
CA LEU A 54 1.99 -0.47 10.75
C LEU A 54 2.30 -1.96 10.64
N VAL A 55 2.16 -2.54 9.45
CA VAL A 55 2.52 -3.95 9.21
C VAL A 55 4.01 -4.18 9.44
N ALA A 56 4.88 -3.30 8.93
CA ALA A 56 6.33 -3.38 9.13
C ALA A 56 6.75 -3.21 10.60
N ALA A 57 5.99 -2.41 11.38
CA ALA A 57 6.15 -2.25 12.82
C ALA A 57 5.60 -3.45 13.62
N GLY A 58 5.00 -4.45 12.97
CA GLY A 58 4.44 -5.63 13.62
C GLY A 58 3.08 -5.41 14.27
N VAL A 59 2.41 -4.27 13.98
CA VAL A 59 1.04 -4.02 14.45
C VAL A 59 0.10 -4.98 13.74
N ARG A 60 -0.41 -5.97 14.49
CA ARG A 60 -1.45 -6.88 13.99
C ARG A 60 -2.81 -6.24 14.27
N ALA A 61 -3.59 -5.99 13.21
CA ALA A 61 -4.99 -5.62 13.39
C ALA A 61 -5.69 -6.73 14.19
N LYS A 62 -6.24 -6.35 15.36
CA LYS A 62 -7.02 -7.25 16.22
C LYS A 62 -8.41 -7.39 15.61
N GLY A 63 -8.55 -8.30 14.65
CA GLY A 63 -9.81 -8.60 13.98
C GLY A 63 -9.56 -9.47 12.75
N PRO A 64 -10.51 -10.36 12.38
CA PRO A 64 -10.31 -11.26 11.26
C PRO A 64 -10.04 -10.43 10.01
N ARG A 65 -8.83 -10.57 9.46
CA ARG A 65 -8.58 -10.17 8.08
C ARG A 65 -9.66 -10.85 7.26
N ARG A 66 -10.52 -10.09 6.59
CA ARG A 66 -11.07 -10.51 5.31
C ARG A 66 -9.88 -10.51 4.34
N GLN A 67 -8.98 -11.48 4.58
CA GLN A 67 -7.98 -11.89 3.63
C GLN A 67 -8.76 -12.29 2.39
N GLY A 68 -8.33 -11.72 1.26
CA GLY A 68 -8.90 -11.81 -0.08
C GLY A 68 -10.09 -12.72 -0.25
N ILE A 69 -11.13 -12.15 -0.89
CA ILE A 69 -12.02 -12.84 -1.83
C ILE A 69 -11.33 -14.11 -2.29
N THR A 70 -11.80 -15.23 -1.74
CA THR A 70 -11.18 -16.53 -1.87
C THR A 70 -10.97 -16.80 -3.35
N ASP A 71 -9.74 -17.20 -3.68
CA ASP A 71 -9.44 -17.94 -4.89
C ASP A 71 -10.44 -19.12 -4.99
N MET A 72 -11.51 -18.95 -5.76
CA MET A 72 -12.59 -19.94 -5.94
C MET A 72 -12.20 -21.03 -6.97
N SER A 73 -10.91 -21.28 -7.18
CA SER A 73 -10.43 -22.06 -8.34
C SER A 73 -9.54 -23.25 -7.95
N ARG A 74 -9.73 -23.82 -6.75
CA ARG A 74 -8.96 -25.02 -6.36
C ARG A 74 -9.74 -26.04 -5.53
N ALA A 75 -10.90 -26.49 -6.02
CA ALA A 75 -11.52 -27.74 -5.58
C ALA A 75 -12.55 -28.32 -6.57
N VAL A 76 -12.14 -28.68 -7.80
CA VAL A 76 -12.88 -29.69 -8.58
C VAL A 76 -12.09 -31.00 -8.46
N LYS A 77 -12.27 -31.68 -7.32
CA LYS A 77 -11.81 -33.06 -7.13
C LYS A 77 -12.91 -34.02 -7.57
N LYS A 78 -12.76 -34.50 -8.81
CA LYS A 78 -12.93 -35.89 -9.28
C LYS A 78 -13.49 -36.89 -8.24
N THR A 79 -14.78 -37.24 -8.39
CA THR A 79 -15.37 -38.54 -7.99
C THR A 79 -16.77 -38.66 -8.59
N ILE A 80 -16.92 -39.44 -9.66
CA ILE A 80 -18.15 -40.21 -9.90
C ILE A 80 -17.69 -41.58 -10.40
N GLY A 81 -17.75 -42.56 -9.49
CA GLY A 81 -17.65 -43.96 -9.79
C GLY A 81 -18.93 -44.58 -9.27
N ILE A 82 -19.74 -45.08 -10.21
CA ILE A 82 -20.75 -46.12 -10.02
C ILE A 82 -20.59 -47.08 -11.20
#